data_AF-A0A2E8B2R5-F1
#
_entry.id   AF-A0A2E8B2R5-F1
#
_cell.length_a   1.000
_cell.length_b   1.000
_cell.length_c   1.000
_cell.angle_alpha   90.00
_cell.angle_beta   90.00
_cell.angle_gamma   90.00
#
_symmetry.space_group_name_H-M   'P 1'
#
loop_
_entity.id
_entity.type
_entity.pdbx_description
1 polymer ?
#
loop_
_entity_poly.entity_id
_entity_poly.type
_entity_poly.pdbx_seq_one_letter_code
_entity_poly.pdbx_strand_id
1 'polypeptide(L)'
;MSAAPPNDRAATPQASVLDVELGADHSLSGQLYGSEGQTKAGVLVRVVANRGSETKTDSEGRFRLTNVQAGVIRLAAEDADIAVRCWTHGTAPPTASKRVLLTPNQQIQRGQRPIADFLSGPVLIGLVIAAAIAIPIAIHNSRDSAS
;
A
#
# COMPACT_ATOMS: atom_id res chain seq x y z
N MET A 1 37.54 25.20 20.71
CA MET A 1 36.20 24.70 21.11
C MET A 1 35.51 24.11 19.88
N SER A 2 35.28 22.78 19.87
CA SER A 2 34.62 22.06 18.78
C SER A 2 33.15 22.47 18.59
N ALA A 3 32.74 22.65 17.34
CA ALA A 3 31.33 22.69 16.94
C ALA A 3 30.73 21.27 17.00
N ALA A 4 29.54 21.13 17.58
CA ALA A 4 28.77 19.89 17.52
C ALA A 4 28.28 19.66 16.08
N PRO A 5 28.33 18.44 15.54
CA PRO A 5 27.79 18.17 14.21
C PRO A 5 26.25 18.27 14.23
N PRO A 6 25.62 18.80 13.16
CA PRO A 6 24.17 18.76 13.01
C PRO A 6 23.74 17.29 12.88
N ASN A 7 22.93 16.85 13.83
CA ASN A 7 22.43 15.48 13.88
C ASN A 7 21.21 15.40 12.93
N ASP A 8 21.46 15.42 11.63
CA ASP A 8 20.46 15.19 10.58
C ASP A 8 20.07 13.70 10.58
N ARG A 9 19.31 13.30 11.60
CA ARG A 9 18.56 12.05 11.55
C ARG A 9 17.51 12.21 10.47
N ALA A 10 17.81 11.70 9.27
CA ALA A 10 16.84 11.52 8.21
C ALA A 10 15.55 10.92 8.81
N ALA A 11 14.48 11.70 8.80
CA ALA A 11 13.18 11.27 9.31
C ALA A 11 12.75 10.07 8.49
N THR A 12 12.82 8.88 9.09
CA THR A 12 12.29 7.67 8.46
C THR A 12 10.78 7.90 8.30
N PRO A 13 10.20 7.80 7.09
CA PRO A 13 8.77 8.01 6.92
C PRO A 13 8.02 7.01 7.80
N GLN A 14 7.46 7.50 8.91
CA GLN A 14 6.61 6.71 9.79
C GLN A 14 5.37 6.33 8.98
N ALA A 15 5.27 5.05 8.60
CA ALA A 15 4.02 4.50 8.09
C ALA A 15 2.92 4.82 9.11
N SER A 16 2.01 5.73 8.76
CA SER A 16 0.93 6.15 9.64
C SER A 16 -0.07 5.01 9.77
N VAL A 17 -0.03 4.34 10.92
CA VAL A 17 -1.06 3.37 11.30
C VAL A 17 -2.25 4.16 11.84
N LEU A 18 -3.44 3.93 11.29
CA LEU A 18 -4.66 4.61 11.75
C LEU A 18 -5.10 4.02 13.10
N ASP A 19 -5.22 4.86 14.13
CA ASP A 19 -5.77 4.46 15.42
C ASP A 19 -7.31 4.46 15.38
N VAL A 20 -7.91 3.33 15.74
CA VAL A 20 -9.37 3.14 15.72
C VAL A 20 -9.84 2.49 17.00
N GLU A 21 -10.87 3.08 17.62
CA GLU A 21 -11.58 2.48 18.74
C GLU A 21 -12.62 1.48 18.23
N LEU A 22 -12.59 0.26 18.77
CA LEU A 22 -13.62 -0.75 18.56
C LEU A 22 -14.88 -0.43 19.35
N GLY A 23 -16.03 -0.86 18.84
CA GLY A 23 -17.26 -0.92 19.62
C GLY A 23 -17.14 -1.88 20.81
N ALA A 24 -18.01 -1.70 21.81
CA ALA A 24 -18.04 -2.53 23.00
C ALA A 24 -18.24 -4.03 22.71
N ASP A 25 -18.80 -4.38 21.56
CA ASP A 25 -19.01 -5.75 21.08
C ASP A 25 -17.88 -6.26 20.16
N HIS A 26 -16.68 -5.66 20.25
CA HIS A 26 -15.54 -5.97 19.37
C HIS A 26 -15.85 -5.77 17.89
N SER A 27 -16.64 -4.74 17.58
CA SER A 27 -16.97 -4.37 16.21
C SER A 27 -16.11 -3.24 15.68
N LEU A 28 -15.74 -3.32 14.40
CA LEU A 28 -15.10 -2.24 13.66
C LEU A 28 -16.08 -1.76 12.60
N SER A 29 -16.39 -0.46 12.64
CA SER A 29 -17.28 0.18 11.67
C SER A 29 -16.51 1.04 10.69
N GLY A 30 -16.99 1.15 9.47
CA GLY A 30 -16.38 2.01 8.47
C GLY A 30 -17.25 2.22 7.25
N GLN A 31 -16.68 2.93 6.29
CA GLN A 31 -17.31 3.22 5.02
C GLN A 31 -16.28 3.13 3.90
N LEU A 32 -16.69 2.54 2.78
CA LEU A 32 -15.88 2.39 1.58
C LEU A 32 -16.33 3.40 0.52
N TYR A 33 -15.36 4.16 0.04
CA TYR A 33 -15.48 5.07 -1.08
C TYR A 33 -14.70 4.54 -2.28
N GLY A 34 -15.12 4.96 -3.48
CA GLY A 34 -14.39 4.79 -4.73
C GLY A 34 -13.45 5.97 -5.00
N SER A 35 -12.79 5.92 -6.16
CA SER A 35 -11.79 6.92 -6.58
C SER A 35 -12.40 8.29 -6.89
N GLU A 36 -13.70 8.35 -7.15
CA GLU A 36 -14.44 9.59 -7.44
C GLU A 36 -15.22 10.09 -6.21
N GLY A 37 -14.98 9.48 -5.04
CA GLY A 37 -15.67 9.83 -3.78
C GLY A 37 -17.08 9.26 -3.64
N GLN A 38 -17.52 8.42 -4.58
CA GLN A 38 -18.79 7.68 -4.48
C GLN A 38 -18.69 6.54 -3.48
N THR A 39 -19.78 6.18 -2.80
CA THR A 39 -19.80 5.00 -1.93
C THR A 39 -19.89 3.72 -2.75
N LYS A 40 -19.33 2.61 -2.23
CA LYS A 40 -19.26 1.32 -2.93
C LYS A 40 -20.02 0.25 -2.16
N ALA A 41 -21.11 -0.24 -2.74
CA ALA A 41 -21.97 -1.28 -2.15
C ALA A 41 -21.58 -2.70 -2.57
N GLY A 42 -21.85 -3.69 -1.72
CA GLY A 42 -21.65 -5.11 -2.01
C GLY A 42 -20.20 -5.58 -2.01
N VAL A 43 -19.26 -4.72 -1.59
CA VAL A 43 -17.82 -5.00 -1.60
C VAL A 43 -17.42 -5.77 -0.36
N LEU A 44 -16.65 -6.84 -0.54
CA LEU A 44 -16.10 -7.63 0.57
C LEU A 44 -14.99 -6.85 1.29
N VAL A 45 -15.21 -6.57 2.56
CA VAL A 45 -14.22 -6.02 3.49
C VAL A 45 -13.80 -7.12 4.44
N ARG A 46 -12.49 -7.35 4.60
CA ARG A 46 -11.97 -8.41 5.48
C ARG A 46 -10.72 -8.02 6.26
N VAL A 47 -10.49 -8.71 7.37
CA VAL A 47 -9.23 -8.71 8.09
C VAL A 47 -8.29 -9.74 7.46
N VAL A 48 -7.14 -9.31 6.91
CA VAL A 48 -6.27 -10.20 6.11
C VAL A 48 -5.72 -11.39 6.91
N ALA A 49 -5.40 -11.20 8.19
CA ALA A 49 -4.84 -12.24 9.05
C ALA A 49 -5.90 -13.11 9.76
N ASN A 50 -7.18 -12.74 9.69
CA ASN A 50 -8.27 -13.42 10.37
C ASN A 50 -9.40 -13.74 9.39
N ARG A 51 -9.46 -15.00 8.96
CA ARG A 51 -10.48 -15.48 8.01
C ARG A 51 -11.93 -15.38 8.54
N GLY A 52 -12.14 -15.13 9.83
CA GLY A 52 -13.47 -15.05 10.44
C GLY A 52 -14.07 -13.64 10.52
N SER A 53 -13.30 -12.59 10.22
CA SER A 53 -13.78 -11.21 10.28
C SER A 53 -13.87 -10.63 8.87
N GLU A 54 -14.99 -10.89 8.21
CA GLU A 54 -15.35 -10.32 6.92
C GLU A 54 -16.82 -9.89 6.87
N THR A 55 -17.13 -8.96 5.97
CA THR A 55 -18.47 -8.45 5.76
C THR A 55 -18.58 -7.82 4.38
N LYS A 56 -19.80 -7.58 3.89
CA LYS A 56 -20.03 -6.81 2.67
C LYS A 56 -20.52 -5.41 3.01
N THR A 57 -20.12 -4.42 2.21
CA THR A 57 -20.65 -3.06 2.34
C THR A 57 -22.14 -3.00 1.96
N ASP A 58 -22.91 -2.17 2.66
CA ASP A 58 -24.32 -1.92 2.37
C ASP A 58 -24.51 -0.97 1.16
N SER A 59 -25.76 -0.61 0.84
CA SER A 59 -26.09 0.31 -0.26
C SER A 59 -25.47 1.71 -0.12
N GLU A 60 -25.07 2.10 1.08
CA GLU A 60 -24.39 3.36 1.37
C GLU A 60 -22.87 3.19 1.49
N GLY A 61 -22.34 2.01 1.18
CA GLY A 61 -20.92 1.68 1.31
C GLY A 61 -20.46 1.48 2.75
N ARG A 62 -21.36 1.44 3.74
CA ARG A 62 -21.02 1.23 5.15
C ARG A 62 -20.76 -0.24 5.40
N PHE A 63 -19.85 -0.54 6.32
CA PHE A 63 -19.57 -1.90 6.73
C PHE A 63 -19.39 -1.99 8.24
N ARG A 64 -19.65 -3.19 8.76
CA ARG A 64 -19.43 -3.54 10.16
C ARG A 64 -18.82 -4.93 10.25
N LEU A 65 -17.57 -4.98 10.69
CA LEU A 65 -16.89 -6.22 11.04
C LEU A 65 -17.15 -6.52 12.51
N THR A 66 -17.39 -7.79 12.83
CA THR A 66 -17.54 -8.27 14.21
C THR A 66 -16.38 -9.19 14.57
N ASN A 67 -16.22 -9.45 15.87
CA ASN A 67 -15.17 -10.30 16.41
C ASN A 67 -13.75 -9.83 16.02
N VAL A 68 -13.56 -8.49 15.95
CA VAL A 68 -12.27 -7.89 15.62
C VAL A 68 -11.45 -7.80 16.90
N GLN A 69 -10.24 -8.38 16.86
CA GLN A 69 -9.31 -8.32 17.97
C GLN A 69 -8.62 -6.96 18.04
N ALA A 70 -8.37 -6.48 19.26
CA ALA A 70 -7.52 -5.32 19.48
C ALA A 70 -6.07 -5.61 19.05
N GLY A 71 -5.33 -4.58 18.65
CA GLY A 71 -3.99 -4.69 18.09
C GLY A 71 -3.91 -4.14 16.67
N VAL A 72 -2.74 -4.30 16.04
CA VAL A 72 -2.54 -3.85 14.66
C VAL A 72 -3.03 -4.93 13.71
N ILE A 73 -4.07 -4.60 12.94
CA ILE A 73 -4.65 -5.46 11.91
C ILE A 73 -4.44 -4.83 10.54
N ARG A 74 -4.70 -5.63 9.50
CA ARG A 74 -4.76 -5.17 8.12
C ARG A 74 -6.17 -5.37 7.58
N LEU A 75 -6.77 -4.29 7.07
CA LEU A 75 -8.06 -4.32 6.38
C LEU A 75 -7.83 -4.30 4.88
N ALA A 76 -8.55 -5.17 4.17
CA ALA A 76 -8.53 -5.23 2.71
C ALA A 76 -9.95 -5.14 2.15
N ALA A 77 -10.13 -4.29 1.13
CA ALA A 77 -11.36 -4.15 0.35
C ALA A 77 -11.01 -3.63 -1.05
N GLU A 78 -11.35 -4.38 -2.11
CA GLU A 78 -10.92 -4.06 -3.50
C GLU A 78 -9.44 -3.65 -3.57
N ASP A 79 -9.16 -2.39 -3.95
CA ASP A 79 -7.82 -1.80 -4.12
C ASP A 79 -7.30 -1.06 -2.86
N ALA A 80 -7.98 -1.19 -1.73
CA ALA A 80 -7.56 -0.66 -0.44
C ALA A 80 -6.91 -1.76 0.42
N ASP A 81 -5.72 -1.48 0.96
CA ASP A 81 -4.99 -2.32 1.94
C ASP A 81 -4.33 -1.40 2.97
N ILE A 82 -4.95 -1.30 4.15
CA ILE A 82 -4.49 -0.40 5.22
C ILE A 82 -4.20 -1.13 6.52
N ALA A 83 -3.26 -0.59 7.30
CA ALA A 83 -3.05 -1.01 8.69
C ALA A 83 -3.85 -0.11 9.61
N VAL A 84 -4.57 -0.77 10.51
CA VAL A 84 -5.37 -0.13 11.54
C VAL A 84 -4.91 -0.66 12.88
N ARG A 85 -4.62 0.23 13.83
CA ARG A 85 -4.45 -0.14 15.23
C ARG A 85 -5.80 -0.05 15.91
N CYS A 86 -6.35 -1.22 16.21
CA CYS A 86 -7.61 -1.36 16.91
C CYS A 86 -7.38 -1.30 18.42
N TRP A 87 -8.09 -0.41 19.09
CA TRP A 87 -8.12 -0.26 20.52
C TRP A 87 -9.43 -0.82 21.06
N THR A 88 -9.38 -1.53 22.19
CA THR A 88 -10.60 -1.93 22.89
C THR A 88 -11.39 -0.69 23.31
N HIS A 89 -12.72 -0.78 23.33
CA HIS A 89 -13.58 0.31 23.77
C HIS A 89 -13.10 0.91 25.11
N GLY A 90 -13.01 2.24 25.17
CA GLY A 90 -12.55 2.98 26.35
C GLY A 90 -11.03 3.00 26.59
N THR A 91 -10.23 2.33 25.75
CA THR A 91 -8.75 2.30 25.87
C THR A 91 -8.04 3.13 24.80
N ALA A 92 -8.79 3.67 23.85
CA ALA A 92 -8.25 4.40 22.73
C ALA A 92 -7.76 5.81 23.14
N PRO A 93 -6.69 6.32 22.51
CA PRO A 93 -6.28 7.70 22.71
C PRO A 93 -7.37 8.67 22.23
N PRO A 94 -7.41 9.93 22.74
CA PRO A 94 -8.43 10.91 22.37
C PRO A 94 -8.49 11.23 20.88
N THR A 95 -7.41 11.00 20.15
CA THR A 95 -7.29 11.21 18.70
C THR A 95 -7.73 10.01 17.86
N ALA A 96 -8.05 8.88 18.48
CA ALA A 96 -8.49 7.69 17.76
C ALA A 96 -9.84 7.90 17.09
N SER A 97 -9.98 7.38 15.88
CA SER A 97 -11.23 7.43 15.14
C SER A 97 -12.18 6.32 15.60
N LYS A 98 -13.49 6.56 15.55
CA LYS A 98 -14.50 5.51 15.81
C LYS A 98 -14.97 4.78 14.54
N ARG A 99 -14.53 5.26 13.38
CA ARG A 99 -14.83 4.70 12.06
C ARG A 99 -13.61 4.73 11.17
N VAL A 100 -13.51 3.73 10.30
CA VAL A 100 -12.51 3.67 9.23
C VAL A 100 -13.11 4.20 7.94
N LEU A 101 -12.41 5.11 7.27
CA LEU A 101 -12.71 5.45 5.89
C LEU A 101 -11.73 4.70 4.99
N LEU A 102 -12.27 3.86 4.12
CA LEU A 102 -11.52 3.15 3.09
C LEU A 102 -11.74 3.86 1.75
N THR A 103 -10.64 4.18 1.09
CA THR A 103 -10.58 4.81 -0.23
C THR A 103 -9.60 4.00 -1.08
N PRO A 104 -9.78 3.92 -2.41
CA PRO A 104 -8.90 3.13 -3.26
C PRO A 104 -7.49 3.70 -3.23
N ASN A 105 -6.48 2.86 -3.51
CA ASN A 105 -5.06 3.22 -3.46
C ASN A 105 -4.55 3.68 -2.10
N GLN A 106 -5.33 3.55 -1.02
CA GLN A 106 -4.80 3.56 0.33
C GLN A 106 -4.06 2.24 0.56
N GLN A 107 -2.84 2.17 0.04
CA GLN A 107 -1.89 1.12 0.37
C GLN A 107 -0.89 1.70 1.37
N ILE A 108 -0.68 0.99 2.47
CA ILE A 108 0.47 1.29 3.33
C ILE A 108 1.73 1.05 2.49
N GLN A 109 2.37 2.11 2.02
CA GLN A 109 3.67 2.02 1.38
C GLN A 109 4.71 1.66 2.45
N ARG A 110 4.83 0.36 2.76
CA ARG A 110 6.10 -0.16 3.29
C ARG A 110 7.05 -0.17 2.09
N GLY A 111 8.16 0.56 2.22
CA GLY A 111 9.11 0.81 1.13
C GLY A 111 9.43 -0.43 0.30
N GLN A 112 9.63 -0.23 -1.00
CA GLN A 112 9.93 -1.24 -2.03
C GLN A 112 8.75 -2.17 -2.38
N ARG A 113 8.07 -1.87 -3.49
CA ARG A 113 7.79 -2.97 -4.42
C ARG A 113 9.15 -3.40 -5.00
N PRO A 114 9.57 -4.67 -4.92
CA PRO A 114 10.73 -5.10 -5.68
C PRO A 114 10.45 -4.78 -7.14
N ILE A 115 11.48 -4.30 -7.84
CA ILE A 115 11.50 -4.01 -9.28
C ILE A 115 11.04 -5.25 -10.09
N ALA A 116 10.96 -6.42 -9.45
CA ALA A 116 10.43 -7.68 -9.95
C ALA A 116 8.91 -7.69 -10.23
N ASP A 117 8.07 -6.86 -9.58
CA ASP A 117 6.63 -6.79 -9.92
C ASP A 117 6.39 -6.16 -11.29
N PHE A 118 7.38 -5.48 -11.87
CA PHE A 118 7.35 -4.99 -13.24
C PHE A 118 7.45 -6.12 -14.29
N LEU A 119 7.81 -7.34 -13.88
CA LEU A 119 8.01 -8.49 -14.78
C LEU A 119 6.94 -9.60 -14.64
N SER A 120 5.93 -9.42 -13.77
CA SER A 120 4.96 -10.48 -13.43
C SER A 120 3.66 -10.45 -14.25
N GLY A 121 3.56 -9.60 -15.27
CA GLY A 121 2.51 -9.67 -16.28
C GLY A 121 2.97 -10.50 -17.50
N PRO A 122 2.13 -11.37 -18.09
CA PRO A 122 2.51 -12.23 -19.21
C PRO A 122 2.53 -11.49 -20.56
N VAL A 123 3.29 -10.39 -20.65
CA VAL A 123 3.62 -9.73 -21.93
C VAL A 123 5.13 -9.44 -21.98
N LEU A 124 5.84 -10.43 -22.52
CA LEU A 124 7.06 -10.32 -23.34
C LEU A 124 7.89 -9.04 -23.22
N ILE A 125 9.07 -9.10 -22.60
CA ILE A 125 10.31 -8.68 -23.25
C ILE A 125 11.41 -9.68 -22.90
N GLY A 126 11.65 -10.62 -23.81
CA GLY A 126 12.90 -11.37 -23.81
C GLY A 126 14.04 -10.44 -24.19
N LEU A 127 15.07 -10.36 -23.33
CA LEU A 127 16.44 -10.05 -23.75
C LEU A 127 17.44 -10.52 -22.69
N VAL A 128 17.60 -11.84 -22.55
CA VAL A 128 18.92 -12.40 -22.25
C VAL A 128 19.45 -12.92 -23.56
N ILE A 129 20.31 -12.15 -24.22
CA ILE A 129 21.26 -12.71 -25.18
C ILE A 129 22.65 -12.35 -24.67
N ALA A 130 23.29 -13.34 -24.05
CA ALA A 130 24.73 -13.45 -24.06
C ALA A 130 25.15 -13.94 -25.46
N ALA A 131 25.84 -13.10 -26.23
CA ALA A 131 26.71 -13.41 -27.37
C ALA A 131 27.25 -12.04 -27.85
N ALA A 132 28.52 -11.64 -27.74
CA ALA A 132 29.75 -12.38 -28.01
C ALA A 132 29.59 -13.26 -29.25
N ILE A 133 29.46 -12.65 -30.44
CA ILE A 133 29.94 -13.10 -31.76
C ILE A 133 29.44 -12.09 -32.83
N ALA A 134 30.34 -11.79 -33.78
CA ALA A 134 30.14 -11.10 -35.06
C ALA A 134 30.18 -9.56 -35.06
N ILE A 135 31.42 -9.04 -35.11
CA ILE A 135 31.78 -7.81 -35.83
C ILE A 135 31.45 -8.01 -37.31
N PRO A 136 30.65 -7.13 -37.97
CA PRO A 136 30.78 -6.93 -39.41
C PRO A 136 31.80 -5.81 -39.64
N ILE A 137 32.99 -6.23 -40.07
CA ILE A 137 33.95 -5.41 -40.79
C ILE A 137 33.36 -5.08 -42.16
N ALA A 138 33.32 -3.81 -42.54
CA ALA A 138 33.56 -3.30 -43.90
C ALA A 138 33.21 -1.79 -43.93
N ILE A 139 34.19 -0.89 -43.86
CA ILE A 139 35.00 -0.36 -44.98
C ILE A 139 34.20 0.64 -45.86
N HIS A 140 34.45 1.95 -45.67
CA HIS A 140 35.16 2.84 -46.60
C HIS A 140 34.58 4.26 -46.75
N ASN A 141 35.53 5.21 -46.79
CA ASN A 141 35.54 6.53 -47.45
C ASN A 141 34.66 7.65 -46.86
N SER A 142 35.17 8.86 -46.62
CA SER A 142 36.16 9.55 -47.45
C SER A 142 36.89 10.66 -46.69
N ARG A 143 38.21 10.67 -46.91
CA ARG A 143 39.09 11.84 -47.11
C ARG A 143 39.48 12.71 -45.91
N ASP A 144 40.77 12.59 -45.61
CA ASP A 144 41.61 13.66 -45.08
C ASP A 144 41.35 14.99 -45.80
N SER A 145 41.08 16.02 -45.01
CA SER A 145 41.23 17.41 -45.44
C SER A 145 42.53 17.93 -44.85
N ALA A 146 43.59 17.91 -45.67
CA ALA A 146 44.78 18.71 -45.45
C ALA A 146 44.53 20.14 -45.97
N SER A 147 44.86 21.15 -45.16
CA SER A 147 45.38 22.46 -45.58
C SER A 147 46.06 23.12 -44.40
#